data_AF-A0A7J3II94-F1
#
_entry.id   AF-A0A7J3II94-F1
#
_cell.length_a   1.000
_cell.length_b   1.000
_cell.length_c   1.000
_cell.angle_alpha   90.00
_cell.angle_beta   90.00
_cell.angle_gamma   90.00
#
_symmetry.space_group_name_H-M   'P 1'
#
loop_
_entity.id
_entity.type
_entity.pdbx_description
1 polymer ?
#
loop_
_entity_poly.entity_id
_entity_poly.type
_entity_poly.pdbx_seq_one_letter_code
_entity_poly.pdbx_strand_id
1 'polypeptide(L)'
;MSKEKNAFEKALTEAVDEGLLMLGESGREVVYFRLRHSYAMDKEDVPTHPEIFIKCLQGIFGEGAKALEKAIIKILYRKLGLIYVEKKNFDFLECLNEARRQSNLQNHQVSDKSVF
;
A
#
# COMPACT_ATOMS: atom_id res chain seq x y z
N MET A 1 16.29 16.80 2.53
CA MET A 1 15.86 16.72 1.12
C MET A 1 14.57 15.91 1.09
N SER A 2 13.42 16.57 1.05
CA SER A 2 12.13 15.90 0.89
C SER A 2 12.07 15.31 -0.51
N LYS A 3 12.13 13.97 -0.63
CA LYS A 3 11.69 13.31 -1.86
C LYS A 3 10.22 13.69 -2.04
N GLU A 4 9.90 14.40 -3.12
CA GLU A 4 8.52 14.57 -3.54
C GLU A 4 7.94 13.16 -3.68
N LYS A 5 6.95 12.82 -2.85
CA LYS A 5 6.27 11.53 -2.94
C LYS A 5 5.61 11.46 -4.31
N ASN A 6 6.04 10.51 -5.15
CA ASN A 6 5.35 10.27 -6.40
C ASN A 6 3.90 9.81 -6.11
N ALA A 7 3.01 9.97 -7.09
CA ALA A 7 1.58 9.71 -6.92
C ALA A 7 1.28 8.29 -6.37
N PHE A 8 2.10 7.30 -6.73
CA PHE A 8 1.98 5.93 -6.24
C PHE A 8 2.28 5.83 -4.74
N GLU A 9 3.38 6.43 -4.26
CA GLU A 9 3.74 6.41 -2.83
C GLU A 9 2.67 7.08 -1.97
N LYS A 10 2.09 8.18 -2.46
CA LYS A 10 0.96 8.84 -1.81
C LYS A 10 -0.26 7.92 -1.75
N ALA A 11 -0.65 7.33 -2.89
CA ALA A 11 -1.79 6.41 -2.95
C ALA A 11 -1.62 5.20 -2.03
N LEU A 12 -0.41 4.65 -1.94
CA LEU A 12 -0.10 3.54 -1.05
C LEU A 12 -0.13 3.94 0.42
N THR A 13 0.45 5.09 0.78
CA THR A 13 0.40 5.59 2.16
C THR A 13 -1.06 5.78 2.60
N GLU A 14 -1.90 6.37 1.75
CA GLU A 14 -3.33 6.55 2.04
C GLU A 14 -4.10 5.22 2.08
N ALA A 15 -3.78 4.27 1.20
CA ALA A 15 -4.41 2.95 1.19
C ALA A 15 -4.12 2.15 2.47
N VAL A 16 -2.89 2.26 2.99
CA VAL A 16 -2.50 1.69 4.27
C VAL A 16 -3.30 2.34 5.40
N ASP A 17 -3.38 3.67 5.43
CA ASP A 17 -4.12 4.39 6.47
C ASP A 17 -5.61 4.03 6.49
N GLU A 18 -6.26 4.05 5.32
CA GLU A 18 -7.66 3.64 5.15
C GLU A 18 -7.89 2.15 5.48
N GLY A 19 -6.99 1.27 5.07
CA GLY A 19 -7.09 -0.16 5.35
C GLY A 19 -6.97 -0.48 6.84
N LEU A 20 -6.09 0.24 7.55
CA LEU A 20 -5.93 0.08 8.99
C LEU A 20 -7.10 0.67 9.79
N LEU A 21 -7.75 1.74 9.30
CA LEU A 21 -8.95 2.30 9.90
C LEU A 21 -10.13 1.30 9.99
N MET A 22 -10.10 0.20 9.22
CA MET A 22 -11.08 -0.88 9.37
C MET A 22 -11.02 -1.56 10.74
N LEU A 23 -9.91 -1.43 11.46
CA LEU A 23 -9.75 -1.89 12.84
C LEU A 23 -10.23 -0.86 13.87
N GLY A 24 -10.70 0.31 13.43
CA GLY A 24 -10.92 1.50 14.25
C GLY A 24 -9.64 2.31 14.47
N GLU A 25 -9.81 3.53 14.99
CA GLU A 25 -8.68 4.46 15.21
C GLU A 25 -7.62 3.87 16.14
N SER A 26 -8.04 3.24 17.25
CA SER A 26 -7.14 2.60 18.19
C SER A 26 -6.34 1.45 17.56
N GLY A 27 -6.98 0.64 16.72
CA GLY A 27 -6.34 -0.44 15.98
C GLY A 27 -5.25 0.08 15.03
N ARG A 28 -5.55 1.15 14.28
CA ARG A 28 -4.56 1.82 13.41
C ARG A 28 -3.37 2.34 14.23
N GLU A 29 -3.62 3.03 15.33
CA GLU A 29 -2.54 3.57 16.18
C GLU A 29 -1.66 2.49 16.78
N VAL A 30 -2.21 1.33 17.15
CA VAL A 30 -1.41 0.18 17.63
C VAL A 30 -0.45 -0.33 16.55
N VAL A 31 -0.91 -0.40 15.29
CA VAL A 31 -0.05 -0.83 14.18
C VAL A 31 1.07 0.18 13.96
N TYR A 32 0.76 1.48 13.90
CA TYR A 32 1.78 2.52 13.72
C TYR A 32 2.73 2.64 14.91
N PHE A 33 2.23 2.49 16.14
CA PHE A 33 3.06 2.40 17.33
C PHE A 33 4.07 1.26 17.20
N ARG A 34 3.64 0.07 16.82
CA ARG A 34 4.55 -1.06 16.63
C ARG A 34 5.54 -0.84 15.50
N LEU A 35 5.10 -0.23 14.39
CA LEU A 35 5.97 0.11 13.26
C LEU A 35 7.12 1.04 13.71
N ARG A 36 6.78 2.11 14.42
CA ARG A 36 7.74 3.07 14.97
C ARG A 36 8.69 2.43 15.96
N HIS A 37 8.16 1.69 16.94
CA HIS A 37 8.97 1.21 18.06
C HIS A 37 9.75 -0.08 17.78
N SER A 38 9.25 -0.96 16.91
CA SER A 38 9.92 -2.23 16.60
C SER A 38 10.79 -2.16 15.35
N TYR A 39 10.51 -1.23 14.43
CA TYR A 39 11.15 -1.17 13.12
C TYR A 39 11.72 0.20 12.76
N ALA A 40 11.59 1.22 13.65
CA ALA A 40 12.03 2.58 13.39
C ALA A 40 11.47 3.16 12.07
N MET A 41 10.22 2.80 11.76
CA MET A 41 9.52 3.21 10.54
C MET A 41 8.22 3.94 10.86
N ASP A 42 7.97 5.01 10.12
CA ASP A 42 6.68 5.69 10.06
C ASP A 42 5.85 5.20 8.87
N LYS A 43 4.57 5.60 8.81
CA LYS A 43 3.68 5.23 7.70
C LYS A 43 4.21 5.73 6.36
N GLU A 44 4.97 6.82 6.37
CA GLU A 44 5.58 7.40 5.20
C GLU A 44 6.67 6.52 4.58
N ASP A 45 7.27 5.61 5.35
CA ASP A 45 8.34 4.70 4.91
C ASP A 45 7.80 3.42 4.25
N VAL A 46 6.52 3.09 4.50
CA VAL A 46 5.87 1.87 3.99
C VAL A 46 6.01 1.71 2.47
N PRO A 47 5.90 2.76 1.62
CA PRO A 47 6.13 2.61 0.19
C PRO A 47 7.53 2.18 -0.23
N THR A 48 8.53 2.48 0.60
CA THR A 48 9.93 2.12 0.37
C THR A 48 10.27 0.75 0.96
N HIS A 49 9.62 0.39 2.07
CA HIS A 49 9.86 -0.86 2.81
C HIS A 49 8.56 -1.65 3.08
N PRO A 50 7.80 -2.05 2.03
CA PRO A 50 6.54 -2.76 2.19
C PRO A 50 6.70 -4.13 2.87
N GLU A 51 7.86 -4.78 2.73
CA GLU A 51 8.19 -6.05 3.37
C GLU A 51 8.21 -5.95 4.90
N ILE A 52 8.70 -4.84 5.44
CA ILE A 52 8.73 -4.59 6.88
C ILE A 52 7.31 -4.36 7.40
N PHE A 53 6.49 -3.63 6.64
CA PHE A 53 5.08 -3.42 6.97
C PHE A 53 4.29 -4.72 7.06
N ILE A 54 4.44 -5.63 6.08
CA ILE A 54 3.80 -6.96 6.08
C ILE A 54 4.26 -7.76 7.30
N LYS A 55 5.57 -7.76 7.58
CA LYS A 55 6.12 -8.44 8.76
C LYS A 55 5.56 -7.86 10.06
N CYS A 56 5.33 -6.56 10.13
CA CYS A 56 4.67 -5.91 11.26
C CYS A 56 3.22 -6.41 11.44
N LEU A 57 2.42 -6.41 10.36
CA LEU A 57 1.04 -6.92 10.40
C LEU A 57 0.99 -8.39 10.82
N GLN A 58 1.82 -9.24 10.22
CA GLN A 58 1.91 -10.66 10.58
C GLN A 58 2.36 -10.85 12.03
N GLY A 59 3.25 -10.00 12.54
CA GLY A 59 3.67 -10.03 13.95
C GLY A 59 2.58 -9.62 14.95
N ILE A 60 1.57 -8.85 14.53
CA ILE A 60 0.43 -8.44 15.37
C ILE A 60 -0.72 -9.44 15.24
N PHE A 61 -1.10 -9.77 14.01
CA PHE A 61 -2.35 -10.46 13.70
C PHE A 61 -2.16 -11.91 13.25
N GLY A 62 -0.92 -12.37 13.09
CA GLY A 62 -0.63 -13.69 12.54
C GLY A 62 -1.25 -13.86 11.15
N GLU A 63 -1.93 -15.00 10.94
CA GLU A 63 -2.64 -15.29 9.69
C GLU A 63 -3.77 -14.29 9.38
N GLY A 64 -4.33 -13.64 10.41
CA GLY A 64 -5.36 -12.61 10.26
C GLY A 64 -4.89 -11.37 9.49
N ALA A 65 -3.57 -11.15 9.39
CA ALA A 65 -2.98 -10.07 8.60
C ALA A 65 -3.41 -10.11 7.12
N LYS A 66 -3.65 -11.30 6.56
CA LYS A 66 -4.04 -11.48 5.15
C LYS A 66 -5.32 -10.72 4.79
N ALA A 67 -6.26 -10.59 5.71
CA ALA A 67 -7.50 -9.84 5.46
C ALA A 67 -7.20 -8.34 5.26
N LEU A 68 -6.34 -7.77 6.11
CA LEU A 68 -5.90 -6.38 6.03
C LEU A 68 -5.04 -6.13 4.79
N GLU A 69 -4.08 -7.01 4.52
CA GLU A 69 -3.24 -6.96 3.31
C GLU A 69 -4.09 -6.90 2.04
N LYS A 70 -5.11 -7.77 1.93
CA LYS A 70 -6.05 -7.77 0.80
C LYS A 70 -6.87 -6.48 0.72
N ALA A 71 -7.36 -5.98 1.86
CA ALA A 71 -8.12 -4.73 1.90
C ALA A 71 -7.28 -3.55 1.41
N ILE A 72 -6.03 -3.43 1.89
CA ILE A 72 -5.09 -2.38 1.49
C ILE A 72 -4.82 -2.45 -0.02
N ILE A 73 -4.58 -3.64 -0.58
CA ILE A 73 -4.39 -3.81 -2.03
C ILE A 73 -5.64 -3.37 -2.82
N LYS A 74 -6.84 -3.77 -2.39
CA LYS A 74 -8.09 -3.35 -3.06
C LYS A 74 -8.26 -1.83 -3.03
N ILE A 75 -7.97 -1.19 -1.90
CA ILE A 75 -8.03 0.27 -1.75
C ILE A 75 -6.98 0.95 -2.64
N LEU A 76 -5.75 0.41 -2.70
CA LEU A 76 -4.69 0.93 -3.56
C LEU A 76 -5.09 0.91 -5.03
N TYR A 77 -5.58 -0.22 -5.54
CA TYR A 77 -6.03 -0.31 -6.93
C TYR A 77 -7.14 0.70 -7.23
N ARG A 78 -8.12 0.85 -6.31
CA ARG A 78 -9.17 1.86 -6.43
C ARG A 78 -8.59 3.29 -6.51
N LYS A 79 -7.64 3.64 -5.63
CA LYS A 79 -7.01 4.96 -5.61
C LYS A 79 -6.20 5.26 -6.88
N LEU A 80 -5.61 4.21 -7.48
CA LEU A 80 -4.87 4.32 -8.74
C LEU A 80 -5.77 4.25 -9.98
N GLY A 81 -7.10 4.08 -9.84
CA GLY A 81 -7.99 3.87 -10.98
C GLY A 81 -7.71 2.57 -11.74
N LEU A 82 -7.16 1.56 -11.06
CA LEU A 82 -6.82 0.25 -11.61
C LEU A 82 -7.91 -0.79 -11.27
N ILE A 83 -8.03 -1.80 -12.14
CA ILE A 83 -8.90 -2.95 -11.90
C ILE A 83 -8.12 -4.02 -11.14
N TYR A 84 -8.57 -4.33 -9.92
CA TYR A 84 -8.02 -5.45 -9.16
C TYR A 84 -8.74 -6.75 -9.56
N VAL A 85 -7.96 -7.76 -9.96
CA VAL A 85 -8.45 -9.12 -10.20
C VAL A 85 -8.02 -10.00 -9.05
N GLU A 86 -8.99 -10.69 -8.44
CA GLU A 86 -8.74 -11.55 -7.28
C GLU A 86 -7.87 -12.76 -7.67
N LYS A 87 -6.80 -12.99 -6.91
CA LYS A 87 -5.84 -14.06 -7.16
C LYS A 87 -6.07 -15.21 -6.18
N LYS A 88 -6.03 -16.45 -6.69
CA LYS A 88 -6.12 -17.68 -5.87
C LYS A 88 -5.00 -17.76 -4.84
N ASN A 89 -3.78 -17.43 -5.25
CA ASN A 89 -2.60 -17.35 -4.39
C ASN A 89 -2.28 -15.86 -4.18
N PHE A 90 -2.91 -15.26 -3.18
CA PHE A 90 -2.66 -13.86 -2.85
C PHE A 90 -1.28 -13.70 -2.22
N ASP A 91 -0.46 -12.86 -2.85
CA ASP A 91 0.77 -12.31 -2.28
C ASP A 91 0.70 -10.78 -2.37
N PHE A 92 0.96 -10.12 -1.24
CA PHE A 92 0.86 -8.66 -1.14
C PHE A 92 1.92 -7.96 -2.01
N LEU A 93 3.17 -8.41 -1.96
CA LEU A 93 4.28 -7.77 -2.68
C LEU A 93 4.12 -7.92 -4.20
N GLU A 94 3.69 -9.10 -4.67
CA GLU A 94 3.36 -9.31 -6.07
C GLU A 94 2.22 -8.39 -6.53
N CYS A 95 1.14 -8.28 -5.75
CA CYS A 95 0.02 -7.39 -6.09
C CYS A 95 0.42 -5.92 -6.09
N LEU A 96 1.29 -5.52 -5.15
CA LEU A 96 1.83 -4.18 -5.05
C LEU A 96 2.72 -3.82 -6.25
N ASN A 97 3.63 -4.72 -6.61
CA ASN A 97 4.53 -4.55 -7.76
C ASN A 97 3.74 -4.46 -9.07
N GLU A 98 2.68 -5.26 -9.20
CA GLU A 98 1.79 -5.19 -10.35
C GLU A 98 1.04 -3.85 -10.41
N ALA A 99 0.52 -3.35 -9.29
CA ALA A 99 -0.11 -2.04 -9.22
C ALA A 99 0.86 -0.92 -9.64
N ARG A 100 2.11 -0.97 -9.15
CA ARG A 100 3.17 -0.01 -9.48
C ARG A 100 3.50 -0.04 -10.98
N ARG A 101 3.59 -1.23 -11.57
CA ARG A 101 3.83 -1.40 -13.01
C ARG A 101 2.71 -0.79 -13.83
N GLN A 102 1.45 -1.09 -13.48
CA GLN A 102 0.28 -0.56 -14.20
C GLN A 102 0.14 0.97 -14.06
N SER A 103 0.38 1.53 -12.87
CA SER A 103 0.31 2.99 -12.67
C SER A 103 1.34 3.74 -13.50
N ASN A 104 2.55 3.18 -13.66
CA ASN A 104 3.61 3.79 -14.47
C ASN A 104 3.28 3.79 -15.98
N LEU A 105 2.56 2.76 -16.44
CA LEU A 105 2.11 2.66 -17.84
C LEU A 105 1.01 3.69 -18.16
N GLN A 106 0.09 3.95 -17.23
CA GLN A 106 -0.95 4.98 -17.41
C GLN A 106 -0.32 6.38 -17.54
N ASN A 107 0.70 6.68 -16.75
CA ASN A 107 1.38 7.97 -16.80
C ASN A 107 2.14 8.21 -18.13
N HIS A 108 2.53 7.16 -18.86
CA HIS A 108 3.21 7.27 -20.17
C HIS A 108 2.24 7.40 -21.36
N GLN A 109 0.97 6.99 -21.23
CA GLN A 109 0.01 7.10 -22.35
C GLN A 109 -0.63 8.50 -22.50
N VAL A 110 -0.49 9.37 -21.49
CA VAL A 110 -1.05 10.73 -21.54
C VAL A 110 -0.11 11.69 -22.29
N SER A 111 1.19 11.43 -22.32
CA SER A 111 2.18 12.29 -22.98
C SER A 111 2.15 12.26 -24.51
N ASP A 112 1.51 11.26 -25.12
CA ASP A 112 1.50 11.06 -26.57
C ASP A 112 0.20 11.57 -27.25
N LYS A 113 -0.79 11.99 -26.46
CA LYS A 113 -2.08 12.51 -26.97
C LYS A 113 -2.18 14.03 -27.00
N SER A 114 -1.12 14.76 -26.63
CA SER A 114 -1.07 16.22 -26.69
C SER A 114 -0.39 16.77 -27.96
N VAL A 115 -0.17 15.92 -28.97
CA VAL A 115 0.37 16.34 -30.28
C VAL A 115 -0.66 16.03 -31.37
N PHE A 116 -1.91 16.44 -31.19
CA PHE A 116 -2.87 16.64 -32.29
C PHE A 116 -3.88 17.72 -31.91
#